data_AF-A0A917U3D9-F1
#
_entry.id   AF-A0A917U3D9-F1
#
_cell.length_a   1.000
_cell.length_b   1.000
_cell.length_c   1.000
_cell.angle_alpha   90.00
_cell.angle_beta   90.00
_cell.angle_gamma   90.00
#
_symmetry.space_group_name_H-M   'P 1'
#
loop_
_entity.id
_entity.type
_entity.pdbx_description
1 polymer ?
#
loop_
_entity_poly.entity_id
_entity_poly.type
_entity_poly.pdbx_seq_one_letter_code
_entity_poly.pdbx_strand_id
1 'polypeptide(L)'
;MRPHQRTSWHHVASAAVLAAALALAACTGRGPGSAQGKDDPLQTKAIADVTALAQDRSQAIADIVGSPLGNWRTNTSPCLGQRGEIADDGRWTLKGFAGLPVAPADQISTLHQVRDM
;
A
#
# COMPACT_ATOMS: atom_id res chain seq x y z
N MET A 1 59.19 -22.21 -19.86
CA MET A 1 59.28 -22.62 -21.28
C MET A 1 57.86 -22.88 -21.78
N ARG A 2 57.38 -22.09 -22.75
CA ARG A 2 56.09 -22.29 -23.47
C ARG A 2 56.31 -23.30 -24.61
N PRO A 3 55.27 -24.01 -25.10
CA PRO A 3 54.54 -23.52 -26.29
C PRO A 3 53.01 -23.73 -26.20
N HIS A 4 52.22 -22.74 -26.62
CA HIS A 4 51.51 -22.62 -27.92
C HIS A 4 50.44 -23.70 -28.17
N GLN A 5 49.17 -23.32 -27.98
CA GLN A 5 48.25 -22.83 -29.02
C GLN A 5 47.95 -23.87 -30.11
N ARG A 6 46.74 -24.44 -30.03
CA ARG A 6 45.97 -24.82 -31.21
C ARG A 6 44.53 -24.30 -31.12
N THR A 7 44.22 -23.60 -32.19
CA THR A 7 42.99 -22.94 -32.62
C THR A 7 41.86 -23.90 -32.96
N SER A 8 40.62 -23.47 -32.71
CA SER A 8 39.51 -23.44 -33.70
C SER A 8 38.29 -22.76 -33.02
N TRP A 9 38.29 -21.44 -32.94
CA TRP A 9 37.59 -20.52 -33.86
C TRP A 9 36.11 -20.84 -34.05
N HIS A 10 35.33 -20.02 -33.35
CA HIS A 10 33.88 -19.97 -33.30
C HIS A 10 33.27 -19.55 -34.65
N HIS A 11 32.05 -20.06 -34.86
CA HIS A 11 31.14 -19.72 -35.94
C HIS A 11 31.01 -18.20 -36.16
N VAL A 12 31.25 -17.75 -37.39
CA VAL A 12 30.97 -16.38 -37.81
C VAL A 12 29.88 -16.37 -38.89
N ALA A 13 28.74 -15.82 -38.47
CA ALA A 13 27.83 -14.88 -39.15
C ALA A 13 27.50 -15.03 -40.65
N SER A 14 26.20 -15.04 -40.98
CA SER A 14 25.46 -13.85 -41.44
C SER A 14 24.22 -14.22 -42.25
N ALA A 15 23.05 -13.69 -41.89
CA ALA A 15 22.01 -13.30 -42.85
C ALA A 15 21.06 -12.28 -42.20
N ALA A 16 21.06 -11.08 -42.76
CA ALA A 16 20.27 -9.92 -42.36
C ALA A 16 18.80 -10.04 -42.79
N VAL A 17 17.87 -9.48 -42.01
CA VAL A 17 16.72 -8.72 -42.52
C VAL A 17 16.34 -7.65 -41.50
N LEU A 18 16.68 -6.39 -41.80
CA LEU A 18 15.94 -5.23 -41.31
C LEU A 18 14.60 -5.21 -42.04
N ALA A 19 13.49 -5.18 -41.31
CA ALA A 19 12.21 -4.71 -41.83
C ALA A 19 11.60 -3.75 -40.80
N ALA A 20 11.83 -2.46 -41.02
CA ALA A 20 11.09 -1.39 -40.38
C ALA A 20 9.67 -1.37 -40.97
N ALA A 21 8.66 -1.63 -40.14
CA ALA A 21 7.27 -1.34 -40.46
C ALA A 21 6.80 -0.16 -39.59
N LEU A 22 6.88 1.03 -40.17
CA LEU A 22 6.17 2.22 -39.71
C LEU A 22 4.67 2.00 -39.97
N ALA A 23 3.91 1.73 -38.91
CA ALA A 23 2.46 1.88 -38.94
C ALA A 23 2.07 3.07 -38.05
N LEU A 24 1.99 4.24 -38.67
CA LEU A 24 1.25 5.39 -38.15
C LEU A 24 -0.22 5.22 -38.56
N ALA A 25 -1.10 4.89 -37.62
CA ALA A 25 -2.51 5.26 -37.71
C ALA A 25 -3.21 5.20 -36.34
N ALA A 26 -3.81 6.35 -35.99
CA ALA A 26 -4.82 6.61 -34.96
C ALA A 26 -4.39 6.65 -33.48
N CYS A 27 -4.12 7.88 -33.03
CA CYS A 27 -4.16 8.29 -31.63
C CYS A 27 -5.58 8.21 -31.04
N THR A 28 -5.61 7.95 -29.72
CA THR A 28 -6.68 8.14 -28.72
C THR A 28 -7.93 7.26 -28.79
N GLY A 29 -7.75 5.95 -28.59
CA GLY A 29 -8.80 5.05 -28.12
C GLY A 29 -8.67 4.79 -26.62
N ARG A 30 -9.43 5.53 -25.81
CA ARG A 30 -9.61 5.31 -24.38
C ARG A 30 -10.19 3.91 -24.15
N GLY A 31 -9.37 2.97 -23.67
CA GLY A 31 -9.80 1.64 -23.23
C GLY A 31 -10.35 1.67 -21.79
N PRO A 32 -11.40 0.89 -21.48
CA PRO A 32 -12.11 0.98 -20.21
C PRO A 32 -11.38 0.17 -19.14
N GLY A 33 -10.67 0.86 -18.27
CA GLY A 33 -9.93 0.23 -17.18
C GLY A 33 -8.95 1.24 -16.63
N SER A 34 -9.49 2.26 -15.97
CA SER A 34 -8.77 3.36 -15.34
C SER A 34 -7.72 2.81 -14.38
N ALA A 35 -6.50 2.58 -14.88
CA ALA A 35 -5.33 2.51 -14.03
C ALA A 35 -5.19 3.92 -13.47
N GLN A 36 -5.58 4.08 -12.21
CA GLN A 36 -5.41 5.33 -11.49
C GLN A 36 -3.94 5.71 -11.61
N GLY A 37 -3.66 6.78 -12.36
CA GLY A 37 -2.32 7.22 -12.66
C GLY A 37 -1.62 7.58 -11.36
N LYS A 38 -0.29 7.41 -11.32
CA LYS A 38 0.53 7.90 -10.20
C LYS A 38 0.27 9.38 -9.87
N ASP A 39 -0.20 10.14 -10.85
CA ASP A 39 -0.48 11.57 -10.77
C ASP A 39 -1.98 11.89 -10.63
N ASP A 40 -2.85 10.88 -10.50
CA ASP A 40 -4.26 11.13 -10.22
C ASP A 40 -4.40 11.70 -8.80
N PRO A 41 -5.31 12.67 -8.60
CA PRO A 41 -5.54 13.24 -7.28
C PRO A 41 -5.84 12.16 -6.25
N LEU A 42 -5.15 12.23 -5.10
CA LEU A 42 -5.44 11.35 -3.98
C LEU A 42 -6.87 11.60 -3.48
N GLN A 43 -7.54 10.53 -3.07
CA GLN A 43 -8.83 10.66 -2.42
C GLN A 43 -8.68 11.50 -1.15
N THR A 44 -9.56 12.49 -0.99
CA THR A 44 -9.61 13.35 0.19
C THR A 44 -10.82 12.99 1.03
N LYS A 45 -10.67 13.08 2.35
CA LYS A 45 -11.77 12.89 3.30
C LYS A 45 -11.65 13.90 4.43
N ALA A 46 -12.77 14.41 4.93
CA ALA A 46 -12.76 15.29 6.08
C ALA A 46 -12.25 14.53 7.32
N ILE A 47 -11.53 15.22 8.20
CA ILE A 47 -11.03 14.64 9.45
C ILE A 47 -12.19 14.05 10.26
N ALA A 48 -13.31 14.77 10.35
CA ALA A 48 -14.50 14.31 11.08
C ALA A 48 -15.02 12.96 10.58
N ASP A 49 -15.06 12.74 9.26
CA ASP A 49 -15.56 11.49 8.67
C ASP A 49 -14.62 10.31 8.89
N VAL A 50 -13.31 10.55 8.95
CA VAL A 50 -12.32 9.51 9.29
C VAL A 50 -12.35 9.22 10.78
N THR A 51 -12.53 10.24 11.62
CA THR A 51 -12.70 10.09 13.08
C THR A 51 -13.93 9.27 13.40
N ALA A 52 -15.08 9.59 12.79
CA ALA A 52 -16.32 8.83 12.97
C ALA A 52 -16.15 7.38 12.52
N LEU A 53 -15.57 7.16 11.33
CA LEU A 53 -15.28 5.81 10.85
C LEU A 53 -14.37 5.03 11.82
N ALA A 54 -13.32 5.66 12.35
CA ALA A 54 -12.43 5.01 13.31
C ALA A 54 -13.15 4.66 14.63
N GLN A 55 -14.05 5.53 15.09
CA GLN A 55 -14.87 5.27 16.26
C GLN A 55 -15.84 4.11 16.02
N ASP A 56 -16.53 4.09 14.89
CA ASP A 56 -17.46 3.01 14.52
C ASP A 56 -16.76 1.64 14.47
N ARG A 57 -15.55 1.60 13.87
CA ARG A 57 -14.74 0.38 13.85
C ARG A 57 -14.26 -0.04 15.24
N SER A 58 -13.91 0.91 16.09
CA SER A 58 -13.54 0.62 17.49
C SER A 58 -14.74 0.10 18.27
N GLN A 59 -15.94 0.62 18.02
CA GLN A 59 -17.16 0.13 18.63
C GLN A 59 -17.50 -1.29 18.16
N ALA A 60 -17.32 -1.61 16.89
CA ALA A 60 -17.51 -2.97 16.39
C ALA A 60 -16.58 -3.99 17.09
N ILE A 61 -15.31 -3.61 17.35
CA ILE A 61 -14.39 -4.43 18.15
C ILE A 61 -14.93 -4.62 19.57
N ALA A 62 -15.40 -3.54 20.21
CA ALA A 62 -15.98 -3.58 21.54
C ALA A 62 -17.21 -4.52 21.62
N ASP A 63 -18.07 -4.48 20.60
CA ASP A 63 -19.25 -5.33 20.50
C ASP A 63 -18.89 -6.81 20.34
N ILE A 64 -17.86 -7.13 19.53
CA ILE A 64 -17.35 -8.49 19.34
C ILE A 64 -16.81 -9.06 20.66
N VAL A 65 -16.04 -8.26 21.39
CA VAL A 65 -15.46 -8.66 22.69
C VAL A 65 -16.52 -8.68 23.80
N GLY A 66 -17.66 -8.01 23.60
CA GLY A 66 -18.71 -7.88 24.61
C GLY A 66 -18.30 -6.97 25.77
N SER A 67 -17.42 -5.98 25.52
CA SER A 67 -16.87 -5.08 26.53
C SER A 67 -17.00 -3.62 26.08
N PRO A 68 -17.39 -2.67 26.95
CA PRO A 68 -17.59 -1.29 26.56
C PRO A 68 -16.28 -0.59 26.15
N LEU A 69 -16.37 0.27 25.13
CA LEU A 69 -15.25 1.11 24.71
C LEU A 69 -15.03 2.24 25.72
N GLY A 70 -13.87 2.27 26.37
CA GLY A 70 -13.51 3.29 27.37
C GLY A 70 -12.60 4.38 26.81
N ASN A 71 -12.79 5.63 27.25
CA ASN A 71 -11.84 6.74 27.05
C ASN A 71 -11.42 6.96 25.59
N TRP A 72 -12.37 6.88 24.64
CA TRP A 72 -12.10 7.11 23.22
C TRP A 72 -11.49 8.50 22.99
N ARG A 73 -10.39 8.53 22.23
CA ARG A 73 -9.74 9.76 21.79
C ARG A 73 -8.99 9.53 20.49
N THR A 74 -8.79 10.60 19.73
CA THR A 74 -8.02 10.56 18.49
C THR A 74 -6.86 11.54 18.51
N ASN A 75 -5.83 11.25 17.73
CA ASN A 75 -4.73 12.16 17.43
C ASN A 75 -4.44 12.11 15.93
N THR A 76 -4.22 13.26 15.31
CA THR A 76 -3.79 13.38 13.92
C THR A 76 -2.34 13.82 13.85
N SER A 77 -1.52 13.14 13.04
CA SER A 77 -0.14 13.53 12.76
C SER A 77 0.14 13.59 11.26
N PRO A 78 1.09 14.41 10.79
CA PRO A 78 1.51 14.39 9.40
C PRO A 78 1.94 12.98 8.97
N CYS A 79 1.74 12.64 7.70
CA CYS A 79 2.27 11.39 7.15
C CYS A 79 3.80 11.41 7.14
N LEU A 80 4.42 10.32 7.61
CA LEU A 80 5.87 10.13 7.59
C LEU A 80 6.26 9.16 6.48
N GLY A 81 7.24 9.57 5.67
CA GLY A 81 7.93 8.72 4.71
C GLY A 81 8.87 7.73 5.38
N GLN A 82 9.40 6.79 4.61
CA GLN A 82 10.25 5.70 5.13
C GLN A 82 11.55 6.20 5.78
N ARG A 83 12.01 7.42 5.48
CA ARG A 83 13.22 8.00 6.08
C ARG A 83 12.89 9.16 7.03
N GLY A 84 11.64 9.25 7.49
CA GLY A 84 11.17 10.29 8.39
C GLY A 84 10.82 11.61 7.70
N GLU A 85 10.70 11.63 6.37
CA GLU A 85 10.23 12.81 5.66
C GLU A 85 8.78 13.12 6.02
N ILE A 86 8.44 14.38 6.31
CA ILE A 86 7.05 14.79 6.53
C ILE A 86 6.43 15.14 5.18
N ALA A 87 5.26 14.56 4.88
CA ALA A 87 4.50 14.94 3.69
C ALA A 87 4.01 16.39 3.80
N ASP A 88 4.29 17.21 2.78
CA ASP A 88 3.90 18.62 2.67
C ASP A 88 2.64 18.83 1.83
N ASP A 89 2.11 17.76 1.26
CA ASP A 89 0.93 17.70 0.38
C ASP A 89 -0.40 17.57 1.15
N GLY A 90 -0.40 17.84 2.45
CA GLY A 90 -1.58 17.78 3.31
C GLY A 90 -2.00 16.36 3.70
N ARG A 91 -1.22 15.32 3.39
CA ARG A 91 -1.46 13.97 3.90
C ARG A 91 -1.21 13.86 5.40
N TRP A 92 -2.10 13.15 6.08
CA TRP A 92 -2.07 12.95 7.53
C TRP A 92 -2.52 11.53 7.91
N THR A 93 -2.20 11.16 9.14
CA THR A 93 -2.55 9.88 9.76
C THR A 93 -3.46 10.14 10.94
N LEU A 94 -4.51 9.31 11.09
CA LEU A 94 -5.35 9.27 12.30
C LEU A 94 -4.90 8.11 13.18
N LYS A 95 -4.73 8.36 14.49
CA LYS A 95 -4.58 7.33 15.51
C LYS A 95 -5.77 7.42 16.47
N GLY A 96 -6.53 6.33 16.57
CA GLY A 96 -7.56 6.17 17.60
C GLY A 96 -7.00 5.44 18.82
N PHE A 97 -7.43 5.84 20.00
CA PHE A 97 -7.06 5.20 21.27
C PHE A 97 -8.33 4.98 22.08
N ALA A 98 -8.49 3.76 22.59
CA ALA A 98 -9.51 3.41 23.56
C ALA A 98 -8.97 2.34 24.52
N GLY A 99 -9.55 2.29 25.71
CA GLY A 99 -9.44 1.16 26.60
C GLY A 99 -10.53 0.15 26.30
N LEU A 100 -10.20 -1.13 26.39
CA LEU A 100 -11.15 -2.23 26.37
C LEU A 100 -10.93 -3.04 27.65
N PRO A 101 -11.81 -2.92 28.67
CA PRO A 101 -11.63 -3.63 29.92
C PRO A 101 -11.84 -5.14 29.68
N VAL A 102 -10.79 -5.91 29.90
CA VAL A 102 -10.77 -7.37 29.75
C VAL A 102 -10.09 -7.95 30.98
N ALA A 103 -10.64 -9.03 31.54
CA ALA A 103 -10.01 -9.69 32.67
C ALA A 103 -8.63 -10.24 32.26
N PRO A 104 -7.61 -10.23 33.15
CA PRO A 104 -6.27 -10.68 32.79
C PRO A 104 -6.22 -12.11 32.19
N ALA A 105 -7.10 -13.00 32.67
CA ALA A 105 -7.20 -14.37 32.16
C ALA A 105 -7.68 -14.45 30.69
N ASP A 106 -8.40 -13.45 30.22
CA ASP A 106 -9.07 -13.45 28.91
C ASP A 106 -8.31 -12.60 27.86
N GLN A 107 -7.18 -11.99 28.22
CA GLN A 107 -6.47 -11.07 27.31
C GLN A 107 -6.03 -11.75 26.02
N ILE A 108 -5.47 -12.96 26.11
CA ILE A 108 -4.95 -13.67 24.93
C ILE A 108 -6.08 -14.17 24.04
N SER A 109 -7.14 -14.75 24.61
CA SER A 109 -8.31 -15.19 23.86
C SER A 109 -9.00 -14.00 23.18
N THR A 110 -9.12 -12.87 23.87
CA THR A 110 -9.67 -11.62 23.30
C THR A 110 -8.82 -11.12 22.13
N LEU A 111 -7.50 -11.11 22.25
CA LEU A 111 -6.62 -10.71 21.14
C LEU A 111 -6.75 -11.63 19.92
N HIS A 112 -6.90 -12.94 20.13
CA HIS A 112 -7.16 -13.87 19.04
C HIS A 112 -8.51 -13.62 18.37
N GLN A 113 -9.56 -13.39 19.16
CA GLN A 113 -10.88 -13.05 18.64
C GLN A 113 -10.85 -11.77 17.78
N VAL A 114 -10.13 -10.74 18.23
CA VAL A 114 -9.98 -9.48 17.48
C VAL A 114 -9.17 -9.67 16.20
N ARG A 115 -8.14 -10.53 16.22
CA ARG A 115 -7.31 -10.82 15.04
C ARG A 115 -8.08 -11.58 13.96
N ASP A 116 -8.95 -12.51 14.36
CA ASP A 116 -9.60 -13.47 13.46
C ASP A 116 -10.95 -12.97 12.90
N MET A 117 -11.27 -11.68 13.11
CA MET A 117 -12.48 -11.04 12.55
C MET A 117 -12.36 -10.68 11.06
#